data_AF-A0A6P1C1Y7-F1
#
_entry.id   AF-A0A6P1C1Y7-F1
#
_cell.length_a   1.000
_cell.length_b   1.000
_cell.length_c   1.000
_cell.angle_alpha   90.00
_cell.angle_beta   90.00
_cell.angle_gamma   90.00
#
_symmetry.space_group_name_H-M   'P 1'
#
loop_
_entity.id
_entity.type
_entity.pdbx_description
1 polymer ?
#
loop_
_entity_poly.entity_id
_entity_poly.type
_entity_poly.pdbx_seq_one_letter_code
_entity_poly.pdbx_strand_id
1 'polypeptide(L)'
;MKETSRAGERWQSGNGDTSFQTEGLEMNDDFRLKLIKIRGEKIAHRNELLAMKMQGIDAKQIGEVIDLDDMIAREQLAIDTLDDTIARLS
;
A
#
# COMPACT_ATOMS: atom_id res chain seq x y z
N MET A 1 -64.74 -31.37 -10.92
CA MET A 1 -64.27 -30.00 -11.25
C MET A 1 -63.11 -29.71 -10.32
N LYS A 2 -61.93 -29.41 -10.88
CA LYS A 2 -60.73 -29.11 -10.10
C LYS A 2 -60.64 -27.60 -9.93
N GLU A 3 -60.85 -27.11 -8.72
CA GLU A 3 -60.43 -25.76 -8.33
C GLU A 3 -58.97 -25.86 -7.84
N THR A 4 -58.06 -25.24 -8.58
CA THR A 4 -56.72 -24.92 -8.07
C THR A 4 -56.38 -23.50 -8.49
N SER A 5 -56.85 -22.54 -7.71
CA SER A 5 -56.33 -21.17 -7.74
C SER A 5 -54.94 -21.19 -7.09
N ARG A 6 -53.89 -21.12 -7.91
CA ARG A 6 -52.53 -20.83 -7.41
C ARG A 6 -52.16 -19.42 -7.84
N ALA A 7 -52.62 -18.46 -7.04
CA ALA A 7 -52.03 -17.14 -6.98
C ALA A 7 -50.65 -17.25 -6.31
N GLY A 8 -49.63 -16.61 -6.87
CA GLY A 8 -48.31 -16.55 -6.25
C GLY A 8 -47.18 -16.44 -7.26
N GLU A 9 -47.29 -15.50 -8.20
CA GLU A 9 -46.10 -14.97 -8.88
C GLU A 9 -45.26 -14.22 -7.83
N ARG A 10 -44.31 -14.92 -7.21
CA ARG A 10 -43.30 -14.30 -6.36
C ARG A 10 -42.25 -13.68 -7.26
N TRP A 11 -42.52 -12.46 -7.71
CA TRP A 11 -41.51 -11.54 -8.23
C TRP A 11 -40.51 -11.26 -7.10
N GLN A 12 -39.38 -11.97 -7.08
CA GLN A 12 -38.20 -11.49 -6.36
C GLN A 12 -37.56 -10.42 -7.24
N SER A 13 -38.10 -9.21 -7.14
CA SER A 13 -37.47 -8.00 -7.65
C SER A 13 -36.42 -7.55 -6.62
N GLY A 14 -35.15 -7.58 -7.04
CA GLY A 14 -34.23 -6.46 -6.84
C GLY A 14 -33.55 -6.28 -5.47
N ASN A 15 -32.21 -6.26 -5.57
CA ASN A 15 -31.26 -5.39 -4.87
C ASN A 15 -30.76 -5.95 -3.51
N GLY A 16 -29.47 -6.13 -3.25
CA GLY A 16 -28.37 -5.25 -3.65
C GLY A 16 -27.31 -5.92 -4.51
N ASP A 17 -27.03 -5.25 -5.62
CA ASP A 17 -25.89 -5.44 -6.48
C ASP A 17 -24.60 -5.01 -5.75
N THR A 18 -24.08 -5.86 -4.86
CA THR A 18 -22.77 -5.65 -4.23
C THR A 18 -21.60 -5.97 -5.18
N SER A 19 -21.86 -6.20 -6.47
CA SER A 19 -20.83 -6.55 -7.45
C SER A 19 -19.97 -5.36 -7.87
N PHE A 20 -20.49 -4.13 -7.82
CA PHE A 20 -19.81 -2.96 -8.39
C PHE A 20 -18.91 -2.20 -7.40
N GLN A 21 -18.96 -2.52 -6.12
CA GLN A 21 -18.12 -1.88 -5.09
C GLN A 21 -16.88 -2.69 -4.73
N THR A 22 -16.89 -4.00 -4.99
CA THR A 22 -15.80 -4.91 -4.64
C THR A 22 -14.54 -4.64 -5.46
N GLU A 23 -14.66 -4.40 -6.77
CA GLU A 23 -13.50 -4.24 -7.67
C GLU A 23 -12.69 -2.96 -7.36
N GLY A 24 -13.35 -1.87 -6.95
CA GLY A 24 -12.69 -0.62 -6.57
C GLY A 24 -12.01 -0.67 -5.20
N LEU A 25 -12.53 -1.47 -4.28
CA LEU A 25 -11.92 -1.72 -2.97
C LEU A 25 -10.72 -2.67 -3.10
N GLU A 26 -10.85 -3.71 -3.93
CA GLU A 26 -9.81 -4.72 -4.17
C GLU A 26 -8.58 -4.11 -4.90
N MET A 27 -8.80 -3.24 -5.89
CA MET A 27 -7.71 -2.48 -6.53
C MET A 27 -6.99 -1.53 -5.56
N ASN A 28 -7.73 -0.92 -4.62
CA ASN A 28 -7.15 -0.04 -3.61
C ASN A 28 -6.30 -0.84 -2.61
N ASP A 29 -6.78 -2.00 -2.16
CA ASP A 29 -6.03 -2.88 -1.26
C ASP A 29 -4.75 -3.43 -1.91
N ASP A 30 -4.79 -3.80 -3.19
CA ASP A 30 -3.60 -4.19 -3.97
C ASP A 30 -2.59 -3.05 -4.12
N PHE A 31 -3.08 -1.81 -4.32
CA PHE A 31 -2.23 -0.64 -4.41
C PHE A 31 -1.60 -0.29 -3.05
N ARG A 32 -2.38 -0.33 -1.98
CA ARG A 32 -1.92 -0.15 -0.59
C ARG A 32 -0.86 -1.19 -0.23
N LEU A 33 -1.07 -2.45 -0.57
CA LEU A 33 -0.12 -3.52 -0.31
C LEU A 33 1.23 -3.29 -1.02
N LYS A 34 1.20 -2.79 -2.26
CA LYS A 34 2.42 -2.38 -2.98
C LYS A 34 3.15 -1.23 -2.28
N LEU A 35 2.43 -0.22 -1.81
CA LEU A 35 3.03 0.90 -1.08
C LEU A 35 3.67 0.45 0.23
N ILE A 36 3.01 -0.46 0.98
CA ILE A 36 3.57 -1.06 2.20
C ILE A 36 4.88 -1.80 1.91
N LYS A 37 4.93 -2.54 0.78
CA LYS A 37 6.15 -3.24 0.37
C LYS A 37 7.28 -2.27 0.07
N ILE A 38 7.03 -1.22 -0.73
CA ILE A 38 8.03 -0.18 -1.05
C ILE A 38 8.51 0.50 0.23
N ARG A 39 7.61 0.81 1.17
CA ARG A 39 7.97 1.37 2.47
C ARG A 39 8.92 0.45 3.25
N GLY A 40 8.68 -0.86 3.23
CA GLY A 40 9.57 -1.84 3.84
C GLY A 40 10.97 -1.83 3.22
N GLU A 41 11.07 -1.78 1.90
CA GLU A 41 12.35 -1.68 1.17
C GLU A 41 13.11 -0.39 1.53
N LYS A 42 12.39 0.73 1.65
CA LYS A 42 12.96 2.03 2.06
C LYS A 42 13.49 2.03 3.49
N ILE A 43 12.77 1.41 4.41
CA ILE A 43 13.23 1.21 5.80
C ILE A 43 14.50 0.35 5.84
N ALA A 44 14.54 -0.73 5.06
CA ALA A 44 15.71 -1.60 4.99
C ALA A 44 16.94 -0.82 4.50
N HIS A 45 16.81 -0.08 3.39
CA HIS A 45 17.90 0.73 2.85
C HIS A 45 18.37 1.81 3.84
N ARG A 46 17.45 2.55 4.48
CA ARG A 46 17.81 3.53 5.53
C ARG A 46 18.59 2.88 6.68
N ASN A 47 18.19 1.68 7.11
CA ASN A 47 18.88 0.96 8.18
C ASN A 47 20.28 0.49 7.76
N GLU A 48 20.48 0.10 6.50
CA GLU A 48 21.81 -0.19 5.95
C GLU A 48 22.70 1.05 5.97
N LEU A 49 22.19 2.21 5.54
CA LEU A 49 22.92 3.48 5.59
C LEU A 49 23.30 3.87 7.02
N LEU A 50 22.39 3.69 7.98
CA LEU A 50 22.67 3.91 9.40
C LEU A 50 23.76 2.96 9.91
N ALA A 51 23.72 1.68 9.50
CA ALA A 51 24.75 0.72 9.86
C ALA A 51 26.13 1.11 9.28
N MET A 52 26.19 1.55 8.02
CA MET A 52 27.42 2.06 7.40
C MET A 52 27.96 3.28 8.16
N LYS A 53 27.09 4.24 8.50
CA LYS A 53 27.46 5.42 9.29
C LYS A 53 27.99 5.04 10.68
N MET A 54 27.35 4.10 11.37
CA MET A 54 27.79 3.63 12.70
C MET A 54 29.11 2.88 12.68
N GLN A 55 29.40 2.15 11.59
CA GLN A 55 30.67 1.44 11.41
C GLN A 55 31.84 2.39 11.11
N GLY A 56 31.58 3.70 11.04
CA GLY A 56 32.60 4.69 10.66
C GLY A 56 33.09 4.46 9.24
N ILE A 57 32.30 3.79 8.39
CA ILE A 57 32.52 3.76 6.96
C ILE A 57 32.17 5.16 6.48
N ASP A 58 33.14 6.07 6.56
CA ASP A 58 33.14 7.19 5.65
C ASP A 58 33.22 6.57 4.27
N ALA A 59 32.13 6.66 3.51
CA ALA A 59 32.06 6.11 2.18
C ALA A 59 32.90 7.00 1.25
N LYS A 60 34.21 7.02 1.48
CA LYS A 60 35.26 7.55 0.62
C LYS A 60 35.56 6.50 -0.44
N GLN A 61 34.52 6.08 -1.15
CA GLN A 61 34.66 5.28 -2.35
C GLN A 61 35.18 6.20 -3.46
N ILE A 62 36.50 6.25 -3.59
CA ILE A 62 37.25 6.52 -4.83
C ILE A 62 36.62 7.57 -5.77
N GLY A 63 36.38 8.80 -5.28
CA GLY A 63 36.11 9.96 -6.15
C GLY A 63 34.81 10.73 -5.87
N GLU A 64 33.81 10.14 -5.23
CA GLU A 64 32.62 10.86 -4.74
C GLU A 64 32.54 10.79 -3.22
N VAL A 65 32.37 11.95 -2.58
CA VAL A 65 32.03 12.00 -1.16
C VAL A 65 30.57 11.56 -1.05
N ILE A 66 30.36 10.32 -0.62
CA ILE A 66 29.01 9.80 -0.40
C ILE A 66 28.51 10.40 0.92
N ASP A 67 27.60 11.37 0.82
CA ASP A 67 26.94 11.99 1.95
C ASP A 67 25.85 11.06 2.49
N LEU A 68 26.26 10.19 3.42
CA LEU A 68 25.35 9.27 4.09
C LEU A 68 24.22 9.99 4.83
N ASP A 69 24.44 11.23 5.30
CA ASP A 69 23.42 11.99 6.02
C ASP A 69 22.33 12.49 5.09
N ASP A 70 22.70 13.02 3.93
CA ASP A 70 21.74 13.39 2.88
C ASP A 70 20.98 12.16 2.37
N MET A 71 21.64 11.02 2.17
CA MET A 71 20.98 9.79 1.76
C MET A 71 19.97 9.28 2.80
N ILE A 72 20.35 9.28 4.09
CA ILE A 72 19.44 8.90 5.18
C ILE A 72 18.24 9.85 5.25
N ALA A 73 18.45 11.16 5.08
CA ALA A 73 17.39 12.15 5.09
C ALA A 73 16.40 11.95 3.94
N ARG A 74 16.89 11.66 2.73
CA ARG A 74 16.05 11.34 1.56
C ARG A 74 15.23 10.08 1.77
N GLU A 75 15.84 9.03 2.33
CA GLU A 75 15.12 7.79 2.64
C GLU A 75 14.05 8.01 3.71
N GLN A 76 14.32 8.82 4.73
CA GLN A 76 13.32 9.19 5.74
C GLN A 76 12.14 9.96 5.11
N LEU A 77 12.41 10.96 4.27
CA LEU A 77 11.37 11.72 3.59
C LEU A 77 10.47 10.84 2.70
N ALA A 78 11.07 9.87 2.00
CA ALA A 78 10.32 8.92 1.19
C ALA A 78 9.41 8.02 2.06
N ILE A 79 9.90 7.56 3.22
CA ILE A 79 9.11 6.78 4.17
C ILE A 79 7.93 7.60 4.70
N ASP A 80 8.16 8.85 5.11
CA ASP A 80 7.10 9.73 5.64
C ASP A 80 6.02 9.98 4.58
N THR A 81 6.43 10.20 3.33
CA THR A 81 5.50 10.36 2.19
C THR A 81 4.67 9.10 1.93
N LEU A 82 5.29 7.91 2.06
CA LEU A 82 4.59 6.63 1.93
C LEU A 82 3.61 6.42 3.09
N ASP A 83 4.00 6.77 4.31
CA ASP A 83 3.13 6.69 5.49
C ASP A 83 1.87 7.57 5.32
N ASP A 84 2.04 8.82 4.90
CA ASP A 84 0.93 9.73 4.59
C ASP A 84 0.02 9.19 3.48
N THR A 85 0.61 8.61 2.42
CA THR A 85 -0.15 8.09 1.28
C THR A 85 -0.94 6.84 1.68
N ILE A 86 -0.34 5.91 2.43
CA ILE A 86 -1.01 4.70 2.93
C ILE A 86 -2.14 5.06 3.90
N ALA A 87 -1.92 6.04 4.78
CA ALA A 87 -2.94 6.52 5.72
C ALA A 87 -4.17 7.09 5.01
N ARG A 88 -3.98 7.82 3.90
CA ARG A 88 -5.08 8.38 3.08
C ARG A 88 -5.88 7.34 2.31
N LEU A 89 -5.33 6.14 2.14
CA LEU A 89 -5.99 5.03 1.45
C LEU A 89 -6.72 4.08 2.42
N SER A 90 -6.65 4.33 3.73
CA SER A 90 -7.27 3.48 4.77
C SER A 90 -8.73 3.78 5.04
#